data_AF-A0A8T1A0Z7-F1
#
_entry.id   AF-A0A8T1A0Z7-F1
#
_cell.length_a   1.000
_cell.length_b   1.000
_cell.length_c   1.000
_cell.angle_alpha   90.00
_cell.angle_beta   90.00
_cell.angle_gamma   90.00
#
_symmetry.space_group_name_H-M   'P 1'
#
loop_
_entity.id
_entity.type
_entity.pdbx_description
1 polymer ?
#
loop_
_entity_poly.entity_id
_entity_poly.type
_entity_poly.pdbx_seq_one_letter_code
_entity_poly.pdbx_strand_id
1 'polypeptide(L)'
;MGTTASRVWNETFDEFVCSIGFQVSAFDPCLYIKVVDGHCVLVLVYVDDVLITGSSPELIARTKTDLKTRFEMTDSGKCAFVLGIELVDGPDGSVTMCQRRYVDDILKRFAMDECKAVLWVP
;
A
#
# COMPACT_ATOMS: atom_id res chain seq x y z
N MET A 1 -11.81 19.91 23.77
CA MET A 1 -10.82 20.12 22.69
C MET A 1 -10.93 18.92 21.77
N GLY A 2 -11.38 19.11 20.52
CA GLY A 2 -11.78 18.03 19.63
C GLY A 2 -10.59 17.23 19.10
N THR A 3 -10.48 15.97 19.50
CA THR A 3 -9.66 15.01 18.76
C THR A 3 -10.46 14.56 17.55
N THR A 4 -9.92 14.78 16.35
CA THR A 4 -10.56 14.33 15.11
C THR A 4 -10.56 12.81 15.10
N ALA A 5 -11.66 12.18 14.67
CA ALA A 5 -11.79 10.72 14.66
C ALA A 5 -10.62 10.02 13.94
N SER A 6 -10.10 10.63 12.88
CA SER A 6 -8.92 10.16 12.14
C SER A 6 -7.64 10.08 12.97
N ARG A 7 -7.42 11.05 13.88
CA ARG A 7 -6.23 11.05 14.73
C ARG A 7 -6.31 9.94 15.77
N VAL A 8 -7.48 9.80 16.41
CA VAL A 8 -7.71 8.75 17.41
C VAL A 8 -7.59 7.37 16.77
N TRP A 9 -8.08 7.21 15.54
CA TRP A 9 -7.90 5.98 14.78
C TRP A 9 -6.42 5.69 14.53
N ASN A 10 -5.64 6.68 14.07
CA ASN A 10 -4.21 6.52 13.81
C ASN A 10 -3.42 6.20 15.09
N GLU A 11 -3.70 6.89 16.21
CA GLU A 11 -3.11 6.60 17.52
C GLU A 11 -3.44 5.16 17.96
N THR A 12 -4.70 4.74 17.80
CA THR A 12 -5.14 3.36 18.13
C THR A 12 -4.44 2.32 17.25
N PHE A 13 -4.23 2.63 15.97
CA PHE A 13 -3.54 1.76 15.02
C PHE A 13 -2.06 1.61 15.40
N ASP A 14 -1.38 2.73 15.63
CA ASP A 14 0.03 2.76 16.06
C ASP A 14 0.24 1.94 17.34
N GLU A 15 -0.56 2.21 18.37
CA GLU A 15 -0.48 1.49 19.65
C GLU A 15 -0.65 -0.03 19.47
N PHE A 16 -1.65 -0.45 18.68
CA PHE A 16 -1.88 -1.86 18.44
C PHE A 16 -0.74 -2.51 17.65
N VAL A 17 -0.31 -1.91 16.54
CA VAL A 17 0.73 -2.46 15.66
C VAL A 17 2.07 -2.55 16.39
N CYS A 18 2.41 -1.54 17.19
CA CYS A 18 3.57 -1.59 18.07
C CYS A 18 3.43 -2.69 19.14
N SER A 19 2.23 -2.90 19.71
CA SER A 19 2.01 -3.95 20.71
C SER A 19 2.23 -5.38 20.19
N ILE A 20 1.99 -5.61 18.90
CA ILE A 20 2.26 -6.90 18.24
C ILE A 20 3.70 -7.00 17.69
N GLY A 21 4.59 -6.09 18.11
CA GLY A 21 6.04 -6.19 17.90
C GLY A 21 6.56 -5.57 16.60
N PHE A 22 5.80 -4.68 15.97
CA PHE A 22 6.33 -3.83 14.90
C PHE A 22 7.02 -2.59 15.48
N GLN A 23 7.87 -1.99 14.68
CA GLN A 23 8.50 -0.70 14.96
C GLN A 23 8.18 0.27 13.82
N VAL A 24 7.84 1.51 14.16
CA VAL A 24 7.67 2.58 13.18
C VAL A 24 9.02 2.90 12.54
N SER A 25 9.02 3.09 11.22
CA SER A 25 10.19 3.51 10.45
C SER A 25 10.63 4.92 10.86
N ALA A 26 11.93 5.12 11.02
CA ALA A 26 12.50 6.43 11.31
C ALA A 26 12.36 7.43 10.14
N PHE A 27 12.10 6.94 8.92
CA PHE A 27 12.03 7.77 7.71
C PHE A 27 10.60 8.01 7.22
N ASP A 28 9.66 7.16 7.61
CA ASP A 28 8.26 7.24 7.20
C ASP A 28 7.35 6.81 8.36
N PRO A 29 6.65 7.76 9.03
CA PRO A 29 5.75 7.47 10.14
C PRO A 29 4.57 6.56 9.79
N CYS A 30 4.28 6.37 8.50
CA CYS A 30 3.22 5.49 8.03
C CYS A 30 3.71 4.05 7.80
N LEU A 31 5.01 3.80 7.89
CA LEU A 31 5.64 2.50 7.63
C LEU A 31 6.05 1.82 8.93
N TYR A 32 5.53 0.62 9.15
CA TYR A 32 5.86 -0.24 10.27
C TYR A 32 6.65 -1.45 9.77
N ILE A 33 7.70 -1.82 10.51
CA ILE A 33 8.62 -2.90 10.14
C ILE A 33 8.72 -3.88 11.29
N LYS A 34 8.66 -5.18 10.99
CA LYS A 34 8.92 -6.25 11.94
C LYS A 34 9.83 -7.30 11.32
N VAL A 35 10.80 -7.78 12.09
CA VAL A 35 11.72 -8.84 11.69
C VAL A 35 11.54 -10.03 12.64
N VAL A 36 11.32 -11.21 12.08
CA VAL A 36 11.15 -12.48 12.82
C VAL A 36 11.99 -13.54 12.12
N ASP A 37 12.93 -14.15 12.85
CA ASP A 37 13.77 -15.24 12.35
C ASP A 37 14.47 -14.93 11.01
N GLY A 38 14.92 -13.68 10.83
CA GLY A 38 15.58 -13.22 9.61
C GLY A 38 14.64 -12.83 8.46
N HIS A 39 13.33 -13.02 8.61
CA HIS A 39 12.32 -12.59 7.66
C HIS A 39 11.72 -11.24 8.06
N CYS A 40 11.47 -10.37 7.09
CA CYS A 40 10.84 -9.07 7.32
C CYS A 40 9.38 -9.06 6.86
N VAL A 41 8.56 -8.30 7.58
CA VAL A 41 7.21 -7.90 7.17
C VAL A 41 7.07 -6.39 7.37
N LEU A 42 6.49 -5.74 6.38
CA LEU A 42 6.27 -4.30 6.31
C LEU A 42 4.77 -4.05 6.22
N VAL A 43 4.29 -3.10 7.01
CA VAL A 43 2.91 -2.61 7.00
C VAL A 43 2.97 -1.12 6.71
N LEU A 44 2.45 -0.70 5.57
CA LEU A 44 2.34 0.70 5.18
C LEU A 44 0.87 1.12 5.28
N VAL A 45 0.59 2.17 6.04
CA VAL A 45 -0.76 2.70 6.27
C VAL A 45 -0.96 3.96 5.44
N TYR A 46 -2.04 4.03 4.69
CA TYR A 46 -2.45 5.25 4.01
C TYR A 46 -3.95 5.45 4.13
N VAL A 47 -4.35 6.39 5.00
CA VAL A 47 -5.76 6.68 5.29
C VAL A 47 -6.53 5.38 5.61
N ASP A 48 -7.43 4.94 4.74
CA ASP A 48 -8.27 3.75 4.93
C ASP A 48 -7.64 2.46 4.39
N ASP A 49 -6.51 2.56 3.67
CA ASP A 49 -5.81 1.43 3.06
C ASP A 49 -4.58 1.01 3.87
N VAL A 50 -4.38 -0.31 3.96
CA VAL A 50 -3.18 -0.90 4.57
C VAL A 50 -2.52 -1.84 3.57
N LEU A 51 -1.30 -1.51 3.16
CA LEU A 51 -0.47 -2.36 2.32
C LEU A 51 0.45 -3.21 3.20
N ILE A 52 0.45 -4.52 2.97
CA ILE A 52 1.29 -5.47 3.71
C ILE A 52 2.15 -6.24 2.72
N THR A 53 3.47 -6.23 2.94
CA THR A 53 4.44 -6.96 2.13
C THR A 53 5.56 -7.52 3.00
N GLY A 54 6.39 -8.41 2.47
CA GLY A 54 7.46 -9.03 3.26
C GLY A 54 8.08 -10.23 2.56
N SER A 55 9.08 -10.81 3.22
CA SER A 55 9.86 -11.94 2.69
C SER A 55 9.25 -13.32 3.00
N SER A 56 8.19 -13.40 3.82
CA SER A 56 7.52 -14.65 4.17
C SER A 56 6.01 -14.51 4.00
N PRO A 57 5.37 -15.31 3.13
CA PRO A 57 3.92 -15.37 2.99
C PRO A 57 3.20 -15.70 4.30
N GLU A 58 3.80 -16.55 5.14
CA GLU A 58 3.25 -16.95 6.45
C GLU A 58 3.21 -15.76 7.41
N LEU A 59 4.28 -14.96 7.46
CA LEU A 59 4.31 -13.74 8.27
C LEU A 59 3.32 -12.69 7.77
N ILE A 60 3.14 -12.56 6.45
CA ILE A 60 2.12 -11.68 5.86
C ILE A 60 0.71 -12.14 6.28
N ALA A 61 0.41 -13.44 6.14
CA ALA A 61 -0.89 -14.01 6.50
C ALA A 61 -1.17 -13.87 8.01
N ARG A 62 -0.17 -14.08 8.85
CA ARG A 62 -0.27 -13.86 10.29
C ARG A 62 -0.53 -12.38 10.61
N THR A 63 0.21 -11.47 9.99
CA THR A 63 0.02 -10.02 10.19
C THR A 63 -1.40 -9.59 9.81
N LYS A 64 -1.93 -10.06 8.66
CA LYS A 64 -3.32 -9.85 8.26
C LYS A 64 -4.31 -10.36 9.31
N THR A 65 -4.04 -11.53 9.88
CA THR A 65 -4.90 -12.15 10.90
C THR A 65 -4.88 -11.33 12.18
N ASP A 66 -3.69 -10.94 12.67
CA ASP A 66 -3.50 -10.14 13.87
C ASP A 66 -4.24 -8.80 13.74
N LEU A 67 -4.09 -8.08 12.61
CA LEU A 67 -4.80 -6.82 12.36
C LEU A 67 -6.32 -6.98 12.36
N LYS A 68 -6.85 -8.05 11.74
CA LYS A 68 -8.29 -8.36 11.71
C LYS A 68 -8.88 -8.65 13.09
N THR A 69 -8.07 -8.96 14.10
CA THR A 69 -8.58 -9.14 15.47
C THR A 69 -9.02 -7.82 16.11
N ARG A 70 -8.47 -6.69 15.64
CA ARG A 70 -8.69 -5.37 16.24
C ARG A 70 -9.42 -4.39 15.33
N PHE A 71 -9.28 -4.54 14.01
CA PHE A 71 -9.81 -3.65 13.01
C PHE A 71 -10.72 -4.39 12.04
N GLU A 72 -11.83 -3.76 11.66
CA GLU A 72 -12.67 -4.24 10.55
C GLU A 72 -11.93 -4.00 9.25
N MET A 73 -11.42 -5.08 8.64
CA MET A 73 -10.59 -5.02 7.44
C MET A 73 -11.02 -6.07 6.43
N THR A 74 -11.14 -5.65 5.16
CA THR A 74 -11.34 -6.55 4.03
C THR A 74 -10.01 -6.82 3.36
N ASP A 75 -9.72 -8.09 3.05
CA ASP A 75 -8.53 -8.44 2.29
C ASP A 75 -8.81 -8.29 0.80
N SER A 76 -8.27 -7.26 0.19
CA SER A 76 -8.40 -6.97 -1.25
C SER A 76 -7.50 -7.86 -2.13
N GLY A 77 -6.77 -8.81 -1.53
CA GLY A 77 -5.88 -9.73 -2.24
C GLY A 77 -4.58 -9.07 -2.66
N LYS A 78 -4.10 -9.39 -3.86
CA LYS A 78 -2.85 -8.84 -4.39
C LYS A 78 -3.02 -7.36 -4.74
N CYS A 79 -2.10 -6.52 -4.27
CA CYS A 79 -2.14 -5.09 -4.54
C CYS A 79 -1.88 -4.83 -6.03
N ALA A 80 -2.93 -4.42 -6.75
CA ALA A 80 -2.84 -3.97 -8.14
C ALA A 80 -2.71 -2.44 -8.24
N PHE A 81 -3.14 -1.71 -7.21
CA PHE A 81 -3.07 -0.26 -7.14
C PHE A 81 -2.72 0.21 -5.74
N VAL A 82 -1.81 1.19 -5.64
CA VAL A 82 -1.47 1.89 -4.40
C VAL A 82 -1.30 3.38 -4.71
N LEU A 83 -2.00 4.26 -3.99
CA LEU A 83 -1.94 5.72 -4.21
C LEU A 83 -2.22 6.17 -5.66
N GLY A 84 -3.08 5.43 -6.38
CA GLY A 84 -3.36 5.69 -7.80
C GLY A 84 -2.25 5.27 -8.77
N ILE A 85 -1.23 4.56 -8.29
CA ILE A 85 -0.18 3.94 -9.09
C ILE A 85 -0.53 2.47 -9.29
N GLU A 86 -0.50 2.02 -10.54
CA GLU A 86 -0.70 0.62 -10.93
C GLU A 86 0.58 -0.18 -10.67
N LEU A 87 0.43 -1.33 -10.02
CA LEU A 87 1.50 -2.30 -9.82
C LEU A 87 1.28 -3.49 -10.75
N VAL A 88 2.29 -3.78 -11.57
CA VAL A 88 2.27 -4.89 -12.52
C VAL A 88 3.43 -5.83 -12.22
N ASP A 89 3.12 -7.05 -11.79
CA ASP A 89 4.14 -8.06 -11.55
C ASP A 89 4.64 -8.68 -12.86
N GLY A 90 5.96 -8.74 -13.00
CA GLY A 90 6.65 -9.46 -14.04
C GLY A 90 6.80 -10.95 -13.71
N PRO A 91 6.93 -11.82 -14.74
CA PRO A 91 7.16 -13.25 -14.55
C PRO A 91 8.52 -13.57 -13.91
N ASP A 92 9.45 -12.62 -13.91
CA ASP A 92 10.78 -12.69 -13.30
C ASP A 92 10.78 -12.23 -11.82
N GLY A 93 9.62 -11.92 -11.26
CA GLY A 93 9.47 -11.39 -9.91
C GLY A 93 9.71 -9.89 -9.79
N SER A 94 9.90 -9.18 -10.91
CA SER A 94 9.92 -7.72 -10.91
C SER A 94 8.52 -7.15 -10.60
N VAL A 95 8.49 -5.94 -10.04
CA VAL A 95 7.26 -5.16 -9.88
C VAL A 95 7.44 -3.85 -10.62
N THR A 96 6.62 -3.64 -11.65
CA THR A 96 6.60 -2.40 -12.43
C THR A 96 5.53 -1.47 -11.90
N MET A 97 5.94 -0.26 -11.51
CA MET A 97 5.02 0.83 -11.21
C MET A 97 4.68 1.58 -12.49
N CYS A 98 3.40 1.70 -12.84
CA CYS A 98 2.98 2.51 -13.97
C CYS A 98 1.69 3.29 -13.69
N GLN A 99 1.39 4.27 -14.53
CA GLN A 99 0.18 5.09 -14.44
C GLN A 99 -0.59 5.07 -15.76
N ARG A 100 -0.56 3.93 -16.48
CA ARG A 100 -1.20 3.80 -17.79
C ARG A 100 -2.67 4.19 -17.72
N ARG A 101 -3.41 3.63 -16.75
CA ARG A 101 -4.83 3.95 -16.55
C ARG A 101 -5.07 5.44 -16.31
N TYR A 102 -4.23 6.10 -15.51
CA TYR A 102 -4.37 7.54 -15.27
C TYR A 102 -4.16 8.35 -16.55
N VAL A 103 -3.17 7.99 -17.37
CA VAL A 103 -2.94 8.59 -18.69
C VAL A 103 -4.16 8.38 -19.59
N ASP A 104 -4.68 7.16 -19.67
CA ASP A 104 -5.87 6.85 -20.49
C ASP A 104 -7.10 7.63 -20.02
N ASP A 105 -7.29 7.78 -18.71
CA ASP A 105 -8.39 8.55 -18.13
C ASP A 105 -8.28 10.05 -18.43
N ILE A 106 -7.05 10.61 -18.43
CA ILE A 106 -6.80 11.99 -18.88
C ILE A 106 -7.14 12.13 -20.36
N LEU A 107 -6.63 11.24 -21.21
CA LEU A 107 -6.86 11.30 -22.65
C LEU A 107 -8.36 11.28 -22.96
N LYS A 108 -9.11 10.36 -22.34
CA LYS A 108 -10.57 10.30 -22.48
C LYS A 108 -11.26 11.57 -21.98
N ARG A 109 -10.84 12.11 -20.83
CA ARG A 109 -11.43 13.33 -20.25
C ARG A 109 -11.32 14.54 -21.20
N PHE A 110 -10.24 14.62 -21.98
CA PHE A 110 -10.02 15.71 -22.93
C PHE A 110 -10.33 15.32 -24.39
N ALA A 111 -10.98 14.17 -24.62
CA ALA A 111 -11.29 13.63 -25.96
C ALA A 111 -10.06 13.49 -26.87
N MET A 112 -8.94 13.06 -26.28
CA MET A 112 -7.65 12.84 -26.93
C MET A 112 -7.28 11.35 -27.06
N ASP A 113 -8.16 10.43 -26.69
CA ASP A 113 -7.93 8.98 -26.72
C ASP A 113 -7.82 8.40 -28.14
N GLU A 114 -8.34 9.09 -29.15
CA GLU A 114 -8.17 8.75 -30.57
C GLU A 114 -7.15 9.66 -31.29
N CYS A 115 -6.50 10.59 -30.58
CA CYS A 115 -5.53 11.49 -31.20
C CYS A 115 -4.28 10.74 -31.66
N LYS A 116 -3.77 11.08 -32.84
CA LYS A 116 -2.50 10.53 -33.33
C LYS A 116 -1.36 10.99 -32.44
N ALA A 117 -0.50 10.04 -32.03
CA ALA A 117 0.73 10.37 -31.34
C ALA A 117 1.56 11.35 -32.17
N VAL A 118 2.07 12.40 -31.52
CA VAL A 118 3.05 13.27 -32.14
C VAL A 118 4.34 12.48 -32.27
N LEU A 119 4.78 12.22 -33.50
CA LEU A 119 6.10 11.69 -33.76
C LEU A 119 7.11 12.78 -33.40
N TRP A 120 7.66 12.70 -32.19
CA TRP A 120 8.81 13.52 -31.83
C TRP A 120 10.03 12.99 -32.57
N VAL A 121 10.53 13.77 -33.53
CA VAL A 121 11.81 13.54 -34.19
C VAL A 121 12.79 14.57 -33.63
N PRO A 122 13.91 14.15 -32.99
CA PRO A 122 14.92 15.06 -32.46
C PRO A 122 15.57 15.92 -33.54
#